data_AF-A0A3S5XGS9-F1
#
_entry.id   AF-A0A3S5XGS9-F1
#
_cell.length_a   1.000
_cell.length_b   1.000
_cell.length_c   1.000
_cell.angle_alpha   90.00
_cell.angle_beta   90.00
_cell.angle_gamma   90.00
#
_symmetry.space_group_name_H-M   'P 1'
#
loop_
_entity.id
_entity.type
_entity.pdbx_description
1 polymer ?
#
loop_
_entity_poly.entity_id
_entity_poly.type
_entity_poly.pdbx_seq_one_letter_code
_entity_poly.pdbx_strand_id
1 'polypeptide(L)'
;MKRWHYASIVYNLTENKEEVTYTFRITSPNMYSRFILNSNGLLQLYTWTPARVEWNMIWVSSLADCNVYGICSPYAYCDMSTFPVCNCIKGFETNKSQGLELEGEVRECVRKTQLNCSGDEFFRMRNIKLPNTTGGVIVDRRIGIEECKERCNMNCNCTAFANTDIRDDGSGCVIWTGELEDIRNYADG
;
A
#
# COMPACT_ATOMS: atom_id res chain seq x y z
N MET A 1 14.77 4.69 -14.65
CA MET A 1 13.40 5.09 -15.05
C MET A 1 12.56 3.85 -15.26
N LYS A 2 11.37 3.78 -14.66
CA LYS A 2 10.46 2.63 -14.79
C LYS A 2 9.51 2.86 -15.98
N ARG A 3 9.05 1.79 -16.63
CA ARG A 3 8.23 1.84 -17.86
C ARG A 3 6.80 1.38 -17.57
N TRP A 4 5.80 2.04 -18.16
CA TRP A 4 4.42 1.56 -18.14
C TRP A 4 4.26 0.38 -19.11
N HIS A 5 3.64 -0.72 -18.67
CA HIS A 5 3.50 -1.94 -19.49
C HIS A 5 2.63 -1.74 -20.74
N TYR A 6 1.72 -0.76 -20.73
CA TYR A 6 0.72 -0.54 -21.79
C TYR A 6 0.82 0.84 -22.47
N ALA A 7 1.85 1.63 -22.15
CA ALA A 7 2.04 2.95 -22.71
C ALA A 7 3.51 3.24 -22.98
N SER A 8 3.80 4.05 -24.00
CA SER A 8 5.17 4.53 -24.28
C SER A 8 5.56 5.65 -23.31
N ILE A 9 5.41 5.40 -22.00
CA ILE A 9 5.65 6.34 -20.92
C ILE A 9 6.71 5.76 -19.99
N VAL A 10 7.72 6.58 -19.70
CA VAL A 10 8.68 6.34 -18.61
C VAL A 10 8.38 7.30 -17.47
N TYR A 11 8.53 6.85 -16.24
CA TYR A 11 8.27 7.66 -15.06
C TYR A 11 9.41 7.56 -14.05
N ASN A 12 9.48 8.58 -13.20
CA ASN A 12 10.44 8.66 -12.11
C ASN A 12 9.80 9.36 -10.90
N LEU A 13 10.09 8.84 -9.71
CA LEU A 13 9.91 9.56 -8.47
C LEU A 13 11.28 10.10 -8.07
N THR A 14 11.45 11.42 -8.09
CA THR A 14 12.63 12.07 -7.53
C THR A 14 12.36 12.40 -6.08
N GLU A 15 13.26 11.99 -5.21
CA GLU A 15 13.21 12.31 -3.78
C GLU A 15 14.61 12.67 -3.32
N ASN A 16 14.83 13.95 -3.06
CA ASN A 16 16.09 14.49 -2.57
C ASN A 16 15.82 15.68 -1.63
N LYS A 17 16.85 16.46 -1.29
CA LYS A 17 16.72 17.60 -0.37
C LYS A 17 15.98 18.80 -0.96
N GLU A 18 15.85 18.87 -2.27
CA GLU A 18 15.27 19.99 -3.02
C GLU A 18 13.84 19.69 -3.46
N GLU A 19 13.58 18.47 -3.96
CA GLU A 19 12.29 18.07 -4.48
C GLU A 19 11.88 16.65 -4.06
N VAL A 20 10.58 16.49 -3.87
CA VAL A 20 9.89 15.19 -3.82
C VAL A 20 8.80 15.24 -4.86
N THR A 21 9.04 14.70 -6.04
CA THR A 21 8.17 14.91 -7.21
C THR A 21 8.11 13.68 -8.10
N TYR A 22 6.89 13.33 -8.50
CA TYR A 22 6.65 12.34 -9.55
C TYR A 22 6.63 13.03 -10.91
N THR A 23 7.42 12.51 -11.86
CA THR A 23 7.47 12.99 -13.24
C THR A 23 7.31 11.84 -14.21
N PHE A 24 6.76 12.13 -15.39
CA PHE A 24 6.69 11.17 -16.49
C PHE A 24 7.11 11.82 -17.81
N ARG A 25 7.63 11.00 -18.72
CA ARG A 25 8.03 11.40 -20.07
C ARG A 25 7.48 10.42 -21.08
N ILE A 26 7.10 10.96 -22.22
CA ILE A 26 6.63 10.20 -23.38
C ILE A 26 7.85 9.81 -24.21
N THR A 27 7.97 8.53 -24.56
CA THR A 27 9.12 7.97 -25.30
C THR A 27 8.85 7.76 -26.77
N SER A 28 7.57 7.72 -27.18
CA SER A 28 7.18 7.59 -28.58
C SER A 28 6.94 8.97 -29.20
N PRO A 29 7.57 9.29 -30.35
CA PRO A 29 7.32 10.52 -31.07
C PRO A 29 5.83 10.68 -31.42
N ASN A 30 5.33 11.92 -31.43
CA ASN A 30 3.95 12.26 -31.79
C ASN A 30 2.86 11.58 -30.95
N MET A 31 3.22 11.04 -29.78
CA MET A 31 2.26 10.55 -28.80
C MET A 31 2.02 11.64 -27.76
N TYR A 32 0.76 11.83 -27.36
CA TYR A 32 0.40 12.73 -26.27
C TYR A 32 -0.26 11.91 -25.16
N SER A 33 0.14 12.15 -23.92
CA SER A 33 -0.45 11.53 -22.74
C SER A 33 -0.55 12.55 -21.61
N ARG A 34 -1.58 12.44 -20.79
CA ARG A 34 -1.80 13.33 -19.65
C ARG A 34 -2.48 12.62 -18.50
N PHE A 35 -2.08 12.98 -17.28
CA PHE A 35 -2.83 12.69 -16.08
C PHE A 35 -3.84 13.81 -15.83
N ILE A 36 -5.08 13.46 -15.49
CA ILE A 36 -6.15 14.40 -15.13
C ILE A 36 -6.83 13.89 -13.87
N LEU A 37 -7.03 14.77 -12.90
CA LEU A 37 -7.96 14.52 -11.80
C LEU A 37 -9.35 15.00 -12.24
N ASN A 38 -10.31 14.09 -12.35
CA ASN A 38 -11.66 14.46 -12.76
C ASN A 38 -12.48 15.05 -11.59
N SER A 39 -13.70 15.54 -11.88
CA SER A 39 -14.60 16.12 -10.88
C SER A 39 -15.04 15.15 -9.77
N ASN A 40 -14.91 13.85 -9.99
CA ASN A 40 -15.24 12.81 -9.03
C ASN A 40 -14.05 12.39 -8.16
N GLY A 41 -12.89 13.07 -8.29
CA GLY A 41 -11.68 12.76 -7.53
C GLY A 41 -10.90 11.54 -8.03
N LEU A 42 -11.17 11.04 -9.25
CA LEU A 42 -10.45 9.93 -9.85
C LEU A 42 -9.29 10.46 -10.71
N LEU A 43 -8.08 9.96 -10.44
CA LEU A 43 -6.91 10.21 -11.26
C LEU A 43 -6.97 9.32 -12.50
N GLN A 44 -6.93 9.93 -13.68
CA GLN A 44 -7.07 9.25 -14.96
C GLN A 44 -5.85 9.52 -15.83
N LEU A 45 -5.33 8.47 -16.47
CA LEU A 45 -4.28 8.56 -17.50
C LEU A 45 -4.94 8.43 -18.87
N TYR A 46 -4.81 9.49 -19.67
CA TYR A 46 -5.26 9.52 -21.05
C TYR A 46 -4.09 9.49 -22.02
N THR A 47 -4.28 8.84 -23.17
CA THR A 47 -3.39 8.89 -24.33
C THR A 47 -4.18 9.28 -25.57
N TRP A 48 -3.65 10.21 -26.37
CA TRP A 48 -4.27 10.66 -27.61
C TRP A 48 -4.17 9.58 -28.69
N THR A 49 -5.29 9.26 -29.33
CA THR A 49 -5.37 8.28 -30.42
C THR A 49 -5.64 8.99 -31.74
N PRO A 50 -4.63 9.22 -32.60
CA PRO A 50 -4.83 9.94 -33.86
C PRO A 50 -5.87 9.31 -34.79
N ALA A 51 -5.92 7.97 -34.85
CA ALA A 51 -6.85 7.23 -35.70
C ALA A 51 -8.34 7.47 -35.36
N ARG A 52 -8.63 7.87 -34.12
CA ARG A 52 -10.00 8.13 -33.63
C ARG A 52 -10.25 9.59 -33.28
N VAL A 53 -9.21 10.44 -33.33
CA VAL A 53 -9.25 11.85 -32.96
C VAL A 53 -9.83 12.04 -31.55
N GLU A 54 -9.41 11.18 -30.62
CA GLU A 54 -9.94 11.16 -29.26
C GLU A 54 -8.86 10.91 -28.20
N TRP A 55 -9.15 11.37 -26.98
CA TRP A 55 -8.41 10.98 -25.79
C TRP A 55 -8.92 9.64 -25.28
N ASN A 56 -8.09 8.61 -25.35
CA ASN A 56 -8.42 7.29 -24.84
C ASN A 56 -7.92 7.15 -23.39
N MET A 57 -8.81 6.76 -22.47
CA MET A 57 -8.45 6.47 -21.08
C MET A 57 -7.80 5.09 -21.02
N ILE A 58 -6.54 5.03 -20.58
CA ILE A 58 -5.79 3.77 -20.48
C ILE A 58 -5.65 3.27 -19.04
N TRP A 59 -5.85 4.15 -18.07
CA TRP A 59 -5.84 3.78 -16.65
C TRP A 59 -6.65 4.80 -15.84
N VAL A 60 -7.26 4.33 -14.76
CA VAL A 60 -7.98 5.15 -13.78
C VAL A 60 -7.73 4.60 -12.39
N SER A 61 -7.51 5.49 -11.41
CA SER A 61 -7.52 5.11 -10.00
C SER A 61 -8.92 4.64 -9.63
N SER A 62 -9.04 3.55 -8.89
CA SER A 62 -10.34 3.11 -8.39
C SER A 62 -10.60 3.71 -7.01
N LEU A 63 -11.84 4.17 -6.78
CA LEU A 63 -12.40 4.40 -5.43
C LEU A 63 -13.41 3.32 -5.06
N ALA A 64 -13.41 2.20 -5.78
CA ALA A 64 -14.24 1.04 -5.47
C ALA A 64 -13.43 0.00 -4.68
N ASP A 65 -14.15 -0.77 -3.88
CA ASP A 65 -13.68 -1.94 -3.15
C ASP A 65 -12.50 -1.60 -2.21
N CYS A 66 -11.44 -2.42 -2.25
CA CYS A 66 -10.24 -2.30 -1.44
C CYS A 66 -9.37 -1.05 -1.71
N ASN A 67 -9.82 -0.11 -2.55
CA ASN A 67 -9.09 1.13 -2.82
C ASN A 67 -9.63 2.34 -2.05
N VAL A 68 -10.76 2.17 -1.35
CA VAL A 68 -11.25 3.18 -0.41
C VAL A 68 -10.36 3.19 0.83
N TYR A 69 -9.87 4.37 1.19
CA TYR A 69 -9.03 4.55 2.38
C TYR A 69 -9.74 4.08 3.64
N GLY A 70 -9.08 3.22 4.43
CA GLY A 70 -9.60 2.76 5.72
C GLY A 70 -10.87 1.91 5.64
N ILE A 71 -11.12 1.24 4.50
CA ILE A 71 -12.31 0.39 4.32
C ILE A 71 -12.38 -0.77 5.32
N CYS A 72 -11.21 -1.25 5.77
CA CYS A 72 -11.09 -2.25 6.83
C CYS A 72 -10.51 -1.63 8.09
N SER A 73 -10.87 -2.19 9.24
CA SER A 73 -10.37 -1.77 10.56
C SER A 73 -8.85 -1.87 10.67
N PRO A 74 -8.25 -1.16 11.63
CA PRO A 74 -6.88 -1.40 12.05
C PRO A 74 -6.57 -2.89 12.24
N TYR A 75 -5.38 -3.31 11.81
CA TYR A 75 -4.91 -4.70 11.84
C TYR A 75 -5.74 -5.69 10.99
N ALA A 76 -6.60 -5.19 10.12
CA ALA A 76 -7.23 -5.94 9.04
C ALA A 76 -6.63 -5.56 7.67
N TYR A 77 -6.80 -6.44 6.70
CA TYR A 77 -6.49 -6.16 5.29
C TYR A 77 -7.68 -6.48 4.41
N CYS A 78 -7.85 -5.70 3.34
CA CYS A 78 -8.87 -5.92 2.34
C CYS A 78 -8.41 -6.92 1.27
N ASP A 79 -9.27 -7.89 0.96
CA ASP A 79 -9.09 -8.93 -0.04
C ASP A 79 -10.37 -9.07 -0.88
N MET A 80 -10.27 -8.78 -2.19
CA MET A 80 -11.41 -8.85 -3.10
C MET A 80 -11.82 -10.30 -3.44
N SER A 81 -11.02 -11.29 -3.06
CA SER A 81 -11.28 -12.71 -3.30
C SER A 81 -12.03 -13.40 -2.15
N THR A 82 -12.27 -12.72 -1.03
CA THR A 82 -12.94 -13.28 0.14
C THR A 82 -14.27 -12.60 0.43
N PHE A 83 -15.16 -13.31 1.14
CA PHE A 83 -16.36 -12.74 1.73
C PHE A 83 -16.46 -13.13 3.21
N PRO A 84 -16.42 -12.17 4.16
CA PRO A 84 -16.27 -10.73 3.97
C PRO A 84 -14.92 -10.32 3.34
N VAL A 85 -14.86 -9.13 2.73
CA VAL A 85 -13.63 -8.63 2.08
C VAL A 85 -12.54 -8.23 3.08
N CYS A 86 -12.91 -7.88 4.31
CA CYS A 86 -11.97 -7.53 5.37
C CYS A 86 -11.58 -8.75 6.19
N ASN A 87 -10.28 -9.01 6.27
CA ASN A 87 -9.70 -10.14 6.99
C ASN A 87 -8.73 -9.64 8.06
N CYS A 88 -8.83 -10.15 9.29
CA CYS A 88 -7.83 -9.86 10.31
C CYS A 88 -6.47 -10.45 9.92
N ILE A 89 -5.39 -9.72 10.19
CA ILE A 89 -4.01 -10.23 10.04
C ILE A 89 -3.84 -11.49 10.90
N LYS A 90 -3.06 -12.47 10.42
CA LYS A 90 -2.79 -13.69 11.20
C LYS A 90 -2.21 -13.34 12.57
N GLY A 91 -2.85 -13.86 13.62
CA GLY A 91 -2.54 -13.51 15.02
C GLY A 91 -3.49 -12.49 15.65
N PHE A 92 -4.39 -11.92 14.85
CA PHE A 92 -5.51 -11.08 15.28
C PHE A 92 -6.84 -11.82 15.08
N GLU A 93 -7.88 -11.39 15.80
CA GLU A 93 -9.25 -11.85 15.64
C GLU A 93 -10.25 -10.72 15.80
N THR A 94 -11.43 -10.90 15.23
CA THR A 94 -12.52 -9.95 15.40
C THR A 94 -12.96 -9.92 16.87
N ASN A 95 -13.12 -8.72 17.43
CA ASN A 95 -13.67 -8.57 18.76
C ASN A 95 -15.12 -9.12 18.82
N LYS A 96 -15.32 -10.23 19.52
CA LYS A 96 -16.63 -10.91 19.63
C LYS A 96 -17.58 -10.26 20.64
N SER A 97 -17.13 -9.30 21.43
CA SER A 97 -17.97 -8.64 22.45
C SER A 97 -18.92 -7.59 21.87
N GLN A 98 -18.75 -7.19 20.60
CA GLN A 98 -19.73 -6.40 19.87
C GLN A 98 -20.81 -7.36 19.35
N GLY A 99 -21.94 -7.41 20.05
CA GLY A 99 -23.03 -8.35 19.80
C GLY A 99 -23.75 -8.13 18.46
N LEU A 100 -24.43 -9.19 18.01
CA LEU A 100 -25.25 -9.36 16.80
C LEU A 100 -24.58 -8.98 15.46
N GLU A 101 -24.60 -9.95 14.54
CA GLU A 101 -24.20 -9.81 13.14
C GLU A 101 -25.07 -8.78 12.41
N LEU A 102 -24.71 -7.50 12.49
CA LEU A 102 -25.19 -6.51 11.55
C LEU A 102 -24.29 -6.53 10.33
N GLU A 103 -24.88 -6.84 9.17
CA GLU A 103 -24.21 -6.72 7.87
C GLU A 103 -23.67 -5.29 7.72
N GLY A 104 -22.34 -5.15 7.68
CA GLY A 104 -21.67 -3.87 7.40
C GLY A 104 -20.91 -3.24 8.56
N GLU A 105 -20.95 -3.79 9.78
CA GLU A 105 -20.14 -3.25 10.88
C GLU A 105 -18.68 -3.72 10.78
N VAL A 106 -17.75 -2.78 10.61
CA VAL A 106 -16.30 -3.07 10.51
C VAL A 106 -15.81 -3.53 11.88
N ARG A 107 -15.72 -4.85 12.07
CA ARG A 107 -15.24 -5.44 13.32
C ARG A 107 -13.79 -5.06 13.56
N GLU A 108 -13.51 -4.57 14.76
CA GLU A 108 -12.15 -4.32 15.21
C GLU A 108 -11.36 -5.63 15.28
N CYS A 109 -10.17 -5.65 14.69
CA CYS A 109 -9.24 -6.78 14.82
C CYS A 109 -8.32 -6.55 16.00
N VAL A 110 -8.46 -7.39 17.02
CA VAL A 110 -7.66 -7.34 18.25
C VAL A 110 -6.64 -8.48 18.25
N ARG A 111 -5.46 -8.23 18.81
CA ARG A 111 -4.40 -9.24 18.87
C ARG A 111 -4.82 -10.37 19.82
N LYS A 112 -4.66 -11.63 19.39
CA LYS A 112 -5.04 -12.82 20.18
C LYS A 112 -4.21 -13.00 21.45
N THR A 113 -2.95 -12.59 21.39
CA THR A 113 -1.98 -12.72 22.48
C THR A 113 -1.31 -11.38 22.70
N GLN A 114 -1.23 -10.93 23.96
CA GLN A 114 -0.50 -9.72 24.30
C GLN A 114 1.00 -9.88 24.01
N LEU A 115 1.61 -8.81 23.52
CA LEU A 115 3.04 -8.75 23.22
C LEU A 115 3.86 -8.70 24.52
N ASN A 116 5.04 -9.31 24.50
CA ASN A 116 5.98 -9.25 25.62
C ASN A 116 7.23 -8.43 25.29
N CYS A 117 7.32 -7.85 24.08
CA CYS A 117 8.46 -7.16 23.49
C CYS A 117 9.71 -8.04 23.31
N SER A 118 10.12 -8.75 24.36
CA SER A 118 11.20 -9.74 24.34
C SER A 118 10.67 -11.10 23.90
N GLY A 119 11.11 -11.55 22.71
CA GLY A 119 10.74 -12.85 22.14
C GLY A 119 9.50 -12.83 21.25
N ASP A 120 8.98 -11.64 20.92
CA ASP A 120 7.92 -11.52 19.93
C ASP A 120 8.43 -11.92 18.52
N GLU A 121 7.54 -12.49 17.72
CA GLU A 121 7.83 -12.91 16.35
C GLU A 121 6.95 -12.18 15.34
N PHE A 122 7.41 -12.12 14.09
CA PHE A 122 6.70 -11.47 13.01
C PHE A 122 6.10 -12.48 12.03
N PHE A 123 4.87 -12.21 11.63
CA PHE A 123 4.24 -12.89 10.51
C PHE A 123 4.54 -12.15 9.20
N ARG A 124 5.17 -12.84 8.24
CA ARG A 124 5.44 -12.26 6.92
C ARG A 124 4.17 -12.27 6.06
N MET A 125 3.60 -11.10 5.82
CA MET A 125 2.57 -10.92 4.81
C MET A 125 3.19 -10.78 3.42
N ARG A 126 2.49 -11.28 2.39
CA ARG A 126 2.93 -11.22 0.98
C ARG A 126 1.88 -10.52 0.13
N ASN A 127 2.32 -9.89 -0.97
CA ASN A 127 1.44 -9.24 -1.94
C ASN A 127 0.56 -8.15 -1.33
N ILE A 128 1.11 -7.41 -0.36
CA ILE A 128 0.39 -6.38 0.39
C ILE A 128 0.77 -4.98 -0.08
N LYS A 129 -0.22 -4.10 -0.22
CA LYS A 129 -0.01 -2.65 -0.16
C LYS A 129 0.39 -2.29 1.26
N LEU A 130 1.58 -1.69 1.44
CA LEU A 130 2.08 -1.30 2.75
C LEU A 130 1.07 -0.43 3.52
N PRO A 131 0.99 -0.56 4.86
CA PRO A 131 0.09 0.24 5.68
C PRO A 131 0.36 1.74 5.55
N ASN A 132 -0.64 2.54 5.93
CA ASN A 132 -0.50 3.99 6.00
C ASN A 132 0.74 4.40 6.82
N THR A 133 1.44 5.45 6.37
CA THR A 133 2.67 5.98 7.00
C THR A 133 2.43 7.28 7.79
N THR A 134 1.20 7.79 7.81
CA THR A 134 0.82 9.09 8.42
C THR A 134 0.85 9.07 9.96
N GLY A 135 0.73 7.89 10.59
CA GLY A 135 0.73 7.71 12.06
C GLY A 135 2.12 7.65 12.72
N GLY A 136 3.19 7.88 11.94
CA GLY A 136 4.56 7.81 12.41
C GLY A 136 5.26 6.52 11.96
N VAL A 137 6.30 6.71 11.16
CA VAL A 137 7.20 5.64 10.71
C VAL A 137 8.65 6.07 10.88
N ILE A 138 9.52 5.10 11.16
CA ILE A 138 10.96 5.30 11.17
C ILE A 138 11.52 4.73 9.87
N VAL A 139 12.22 5.56 9.10
CA VAL A 139 12.79 5.19 7.80
C VAL A 139 14.30 5.27 7.84
N ASP A 140 14.99 4.19 7.48
CA ASP A 140 16.44 4.17 7.27
C ASP A 140 16.77 3.38 5.99
N ARG A 141 17.19 4.10 4.94
CA ARG A 141 17.46 3.51 3.63
C ARG A 141 18.81 2.80 3.52
N ARG A 142 19.65 2.87 4.56
CA ARG A 142 21.02 2.36 4.53
C ARG A 142 21.13 0.92 5.00
N ILE A 143 20.10 0.43 5.70
CA ILE A 143 20.13 -0.88 6.36
C ILE A 143 19.32 -1.92 5.60
N GLY A 144 19.65 -3.19 5.81
CA GLY A 144 18.93 -4.33 5.24
C GLY A 144 17.72 -4.74 6.08
N ILE A 145 16.96 -5.71 5.56
CA ILE A 145 15.74 -6.21 6.20
C ILE A 145 16.02 -6.95 7.52
N GLU A 146 17.21 -7.55 7.65
CA GLU A 146 17.62 -8.27 8.87
C GLU A 146 17.89 -7.30 10.03
N GLU A 147 18.66 -6.25 9.79
CA GLU A 147 18.86 -5.19 10.78
C GLU A 147 17.55 -4.44 11.07
N CYS A 148 16.66 -4.30 10.08
CA CYS A 148 15.34 -3.72 10.26
C CYS A 148 14.50 -4.53 11.26
N LYS A 149 14.52 -5.87 11.13
CA LYS A 149 13.88 -6.80 12.08
C LYS A 149 14.46 -6.65 13.48
N GLU A 150 15.78 -6.59 13.61
CA GLU A 150 16.45 -6.41 14.90
C GLU A 150 16.07 -5.09 15.57
N ARG A 151 16.09 -3.98 14.84
CA ARG A 151 15.68 -2.66 15.35
C ARG A 151 14.22 -2.64 15.77
N CYS A 152 13.33 -3.29 15.02
CA CYS A 152 11.93 -3.43 15.38
C CYS A 152 11.76 -4.26 16.67
N ASN A 153 12.47 -5.38 16.81
CA ASN A 153 12.47 -6.18 18.04
C ASN A 153 12.98 -5.42 19.27
N MET A 154 13.94 -4.50 19.12
CA MET A 154 14.44 -3.66 20.22
C MET A 154 13.48 -2.52 20.59
N ASN A 155 12.48 -2.23 19.76
CA ASN A 155 11.51 -1.16 19.99
C ASN A 155 10.15 -1.77 20.34
N CYS A 156 9.76 -1.73 21.62
CA CYS A 156 8.50 -2.31 22.09
C CYS A 156 7.23 -1.67 21.50
N ASN A 157 7.36 -0.50 20.86
CA ASN A 157 6.25 0.12 20.15
C ASN A 157 6.18 -0.32 18.68
N CYS A 158 7.16 -1.07 18.18
CA CYS A 158 7.15 -1.54 16.80
C CYS A 158 5.99 -2.51 16.55
N THR A 159 5.22 -2.26 15.50
CA THR A 159 4.09 -3.12 15.10
C THR A 159 4.34 -3.86 13.79
N ALA A 160 5.15 -3.30 12.89
CA ALA A 160 5.53 -3.91 11.62
C ALA A 160 6.82 -3.28 11.06
N PHE A 161 7.44 -3.97 10.11
CA PHE A 161 8.55 -3.43 9.32
C PHE A 161 8.54 -3.97 7.89
N ALA A 162 9.17 -3.26 6.95
CA ALA A 162 9.32 -3.66 5.56
C ALA A 162 10.55 -2.99 4.91
N ASN A 163 10.91 -3.44 3.70
CA ASN A 163 11.85 -2.71 2.86
C ASN A 163 11.21 -1.42 2.30
N THR A 164 12.02 -0.38 2.12
CA THR A 164 11.58 0.88 1.49
C THR A 164 11.63 0.82 -0.04
N ASP A 165 12.52 -0.02 -0.59
CA ASP A 165 12.64 -0.27 -2.02
C ASP A 165 12.64 -1.78 -2.25
N ILE A 166 11.93 -2.23 -3.27
CA ILE A 166 11.78 -3.65 -3.63
C ILE A 166 12.72 -4.08 -4.76
N ARG A 167 13.49 -3.16 -5.33
CA ARG A 167 14.51 -3.47 -6.34
C ARG A 167 15.67 -4.25 -5.72
N ASP A 168 16.36 -5.04 -6.56
CA ASP A 168 17.58 -5.76 -6.19
C ASP A 168 17.43 -6.57 -4.89
N ASP A 169 16.38 -7.40 -4.84
CA ASP A 169 15.96 -8.22 -3.68
C ASP A 169 15.50 -7.45 -2.43
N GLY A 170 15.46 -6.12 -2.50
CA GLY A 170 14.90 -5.24 -1.48
C GLY A 170 15.96 -4.56 -0.63
N SER A 171 15.76 -3.29 -0.33
CA SER A 171 16.67 -2.48 0.47
C SER A 171 15.99 -1.41 1.30
N GLY A 172 16.71 -0.93 2.31
CA GLY A 172 16.22 0.00 3.30
C GLY A 172 15.20 -0.61 4.25
N CYS A 173 14.76 0.21 5.20
CA CYS A 173 13.91 -0.18 6.31
C CYS A 173 12.87 0.90 6.58
N VAL A 174 11.62 0.48 6.73
CA VAL A 174 10.54 1.27 7.28
C VAL A 174 9.93 0.50 8.45
N ILE A 175 9.73 1.17 9.58
CA ILE A 175 9.21 0.62 10.83
C ILE A 175 7.96 1.41 11.23
N TRP A 176 6.86 0.72 11.52
CA TRP A 176 5.63 1.30 12.06
C TRP A 176 5.60 1.19 13.58
N THR A 177 5.12 2.22 14.28
CA THR A 177 5.04 2.26 15.75
C THR A 177 3.61 2.42 16.30
N GLY A 178 2.60 2.14 15.48
CA GLY A 178 1.20 2.32 15.84
C GLY A 178 0.30 1.35 15.08
N GLU A 179 -0.97 1.70 14.98
CA GLU A 179 -1.95 0.90 14.27
C GLU A 179 -1.60 0.73 12.78
N LEU A 180 -1.87 -0.47 12.26
CA LEU A 180 -1.64 -0.79 10.87
C LEU A 180 -2.95 -0.62 10.11
N GLU A 181 -3.04 0.42 9.29
CA GLU A 181 -4.26 0.82 8.60
C GLU A 181 -4.09 0.81 7.07
N ASP A 182 -5.22 0.83 6.35
CA ASP A 182 -5.28 1.01 4.89
C ASP A 182 -4.50 -0.07 4.09
N ILE A 183 -4.56 -1.30 4.60
CA ILE A 183 -3.90 -2.47 4.05
C ILE A 183 -4.84 -3.18 3.06
N ARG A 184 -4.32 -3.55 1.90
CA ARG A 184 -4.99 -4.48 0.98
C ARG A 184 -3.99 -5.49 0.44
N ASN A 185 -4.49 -6.65 0.02
CA ASN A 185 -3.69 -7.54 -0.80
C ASN A 185 -3.91 -7.28 -2.29
N TYR A 186 -3.04 -7.89 -3.08
CA TYR A 186 -3.22 -8.11 -4.50
C TYR A 186 -3.30 -9.62 -4.69
N ALA A 187 -4.24 -10.08 -5.51
CA ALA A 187 -4.27 -11.48 -5.92
C ALA A 187 -2.90 -11.87 -6.47
N ASP A 188 -2.44 -13.08 -6.14
CA ASP A 188 -1.32 -13.67 -6.86
C ASP A 188 -1.73 -13.74 -8.35
N GLY A 189 -0.96 -13.05 -9.19
CA GLY A 189 -1.13 -13.10 -10.64
C GLY A 189 -0.76 -14.46 -11.21
#